data_AF-A0A6A6WEQ8-F1
#
_entry.id   AF-A0A6A6WEQ8-F1
#
_cell.length_a   1.000
_cell.length_b   1.000
_cell.length_c   1.000
_cell.angle_alpha   90.00
_cell.angle_beta   90.00
_cell.angle_gamma   90.00
#
_symmetry.space_group_name_H-M   'P 1'
#
loop_
_entity.id
_entity.type
_entity.pdbx_description
1 polymer ?
#
loop_
_entity_poly.entity_id
_entity_poly.type
_entity_poly.pdbx_seq_one_letter_code
_entity_poly.pdbx_strand_id
1 'polypeptide(L)'
;MSDFLHFYDEYDDERPIAEPVENRGRRKNPAVDLPVILRTRNDDENGEVHGNNGVETDSAIDFTFMSVYQEGANGKRQLMRVQGGRAAAPKAINTQADDDDAMLVWMKNMGYSDKQVVDAFARDGRTVYSTTSITGRYTRVLRAQENEYDELLERELVEWTAEDDEELMKAYQKVNEEIYAAFKRIRDKRFRMVATAMRKEVPTSKYSAKACYDRYNGLVNGTACIPVDVHDEPERVKTERDARVAAAENERRKNLALEAAAIKKQEAQEATAKRLKEMRTVKAMDRKEERLKKETEMRLNKAAEAKAAMFAHHIKVRAARDKGKQVAADDEIGSDDDERVIDPREDMSVEDLRHLCKKKGINNRGKKLQMVNRLYVSDERMTIPALKARCREIGRPTGGTKDMLLYRIADHEARSYSKPIEKRRKKALSKAEKAQAQEDQELHDMFHKINAI
;
A
#
# COMPACT_ATOMS: atom_id res chain seq x y z
N MET A 1 -18.82 -38.92 -4.63
CA MET A 1 -17.74 -38.06 -5.15
C MET A 1 -17.73 -38.13 -6.67
N SER A 2 -18.82 -37.68 -7.32
CA SER A 2 -18.94 -37.73 -8.79
C SER A 2 -19.79 -36.60 -9.39
N ASP A 3 -20.17 -35.56 -8.62
CA ASP A 3 -21.13 -34.54 -9.07
C ASP A 3 -20.61 -33.10 -8.86
N PHE A 4 -19.32 -32.84 -9.15
CA PHE A 4 -18.74 -31.50 -8.99
C PHE A 4 -18.05 -30.97 -10.26
N LEU A 5 -18.56 -31.33 -11.44
CA LEU A 5 -17.93 -30.99 -12.72
C LEU A 5 -18.89 -30.54 -13.84
N HIS A 6 -20.05 -29.95 -13.50
CA HIS A 6 -20.97 -29.35 -14.49
C HIS A 6 -21.43 -27.95 -14.10
N PHE A 7 -20.50 -27.00 -14.02
CA PHE A 7 -20.84 -25.57 -13.92
C PHE A 7 -20.01 -24.66 -14.84
N TYR A 8 -19.60 -25.17 -16.01
CA TYR A 8 -18.91 -24.35 -17.01
C TYR A 8 -19.46 -24.45 -18.44
N ASP A 9 -20.65 -25.03 -18.64
CA ASP A 9 -21.18 -25.32 -20.00
C ASP A 9 -22.51 -24.64 -20.34
N GLU A 10 -22.76 -23.43 -19.81
CA GLU A 10 -23.95 -22.64 -20.20
C GLU A 10 -23.58 -21.21 -20.60
N TYR A 11 -22.62 -21.10 -21.53
CA TYR A 11 -22.63 -20.02 -22.52
C TYR A 11 -23.06 -20.62 -23.86
N ASP A 12 -24.32 -21.08 -23.91
CA ASP A 12 -25.06 -21.34 -25.14
C ASP A 12 -25.36 -19.98 -25.81
N ASP A 13 -24.42 -19.55 -26.64
CA ASP A 13 -24.62 -18.51 -27.66
C ASP A 13 -25.29 -19.14 -28.91
N GLU A 14 -26.35 -19.95 -28.72
CA GLU A 14 -27.25 -20.31 -29.81
C GLU A 14 -28.23 -19.15 -30.07
N ARG A 15 -27.71 -18.08 -30.68
CA ARG A 15 -28.56 -17.24 -31.51
C ARG A 15 -28.73 -17.95 -32.85
N PRO A 16 -29.96 -18.19 -33.31
CA PRO A 16 -30.17 -18.71 -34.66
C PRO A 16 -29.55 -17.74 -35.66
N ILE A 17 -28.63 -18.25 -36.48
CA ILE A 17 -28.08 -17.58 -37.66
C ILE A 17 -29.26 -17.29 -38.58
N ALA A 18 -29.68 -16.03 -38.63
CA ALA A 18 -30.63 -15.57 -39.62
C ALA A 18 -30.05 -15.80 -41.02
N GLU A 19 -30.86 -16.39 -41.89
CA GLU A 19 -30.58 -16.78 -43.26
C GLU A 19 -29.90 -15.69 -44.11
N PRO A 20 -29.13 -16.07 -45.15
CA PRO A 20 -28.44 -15.13 -46.02
C PRO A 20 -29.44 -14.28 -46.81
N VAL A 21 -29.51 -12.99 -46.49
CA VAL A 21 -30.26 -12.01 -47.29
C VAL A 21 -29.63 -11.92 -48.68
N GLU A 22 -30.41 -12.31 -49.68
CA GLU A 22 -30.09 -12.24 -51.09
C GLU A 22 -29.62 -10.84 -51.53
N ASN A 23 -28.41 -10.84 -52.06
CA ASN A 23 -27.91 -10.05 -53.19
C ASN A 23 -28.89 -9.02 -53.79
N ARG A 24 -28.83 -7.77 -53.31
CA ARG A 24 -29.41 -6.61 -54.02
C ARG A 24 -28.35 -5.54 -54.29
N GLY A 25 -27.88 -5.55 -55.53
CA GLY A 25 -27.71 -4.35 -56.35
C GLY A 25 -26.66 -3.33 -55.91
N ARG A 26 -25.48 -3.42 -56.51
CA ARG A 26 -24.56 -2.28 -56.72
C ARG A 26 -25.32 -1.06 -57.25
N ARG A 27 -25.57 -0.07 -56.39
CA ARG A 27 -25.85 1.29 -56.83
C ARG A 27 -24.55 2.08 -56.79
N LYS A 28 -24.14 2.57 -57.95
CA LYS A 28 -23.08 3.56 -58.13
C LYS A 28 -23.56 4.86 -57.50
N ASN A 29 -22.86 5.37 -56.50
CA ASN A 29 -23.05 6.74 -56.05
C ASN A 29 -22.28 7.68 -56.98
N PRO A 30 -22.89 8.76 -57.48
CA PRO A 30 -22.17 9.81 -58.18
C PRO A 30 -21.36 10.66 -57.20
N ALA A 31 -20.21 11.14 -57.68
CA ALA A 31 -19.36 12.09 -57.00
C ALA A 31 -20.16 13.37 -56.65
N VAL A 32 -20.14 13.75 -55.37
CA VAL A 32 -20.60 15.06 -54.92
C VAL A 32 -19.38 15.75 -54.33
N ASP A 33 -18.89 16.75 -55.07
CA ASP A 33 -17.89 17.70 -54.62
C ASP A 33 -18.42 18.47 -53.41
N LEU A 34 -17.68 18.40 -52.29
CA LEU A 34 -17.88 19.27 -51.13
C LEU A 34 -16.69 20.21 -50.97
N PRO A 35 -16.93 21.50 -50.65
CA PRO A 35 -15.91 22.53 -50.66
C PRO A 35 -14.99 22.45 -49.43
N VAL A 36 -13.73 22.80 -49.71
CA VAL A 36 -12.63 23.00 -48.76
C VAL A 36 -13.02 24.08 -47.73
N ILE A 37 -13.24 23.67 -46.48
CA ILE A 37 -13.33 24.58 -45.33
C ILE A 37 -11.94 24.69 -44.71
N LEU A 38 -11.35 25.87 -44.86
CA LEU A 38 -10.11 26.30 -44.23
C LEU A 38 -10.25 26.22 -42.70
N ARG A 39 -9.46 25.35 -42.06
CA ARG A 39 -9.26 25.34 -40.60
C ARG A 39 -8.23 26.41 -40.24
N THR A 40 -8.68 27.45 -39.55
CA THR A 40 -7.82 28.36 -38.82
C THR A 40 -7.23 27.64 -37.60
N ARG A 41 -5.91 27.68 -37.57
CA ARG A 41 -5.00 27.34 -36.48
C ARG A 41 -5.30 28.26 -35.28
N ASN A 42 -5.50 27.69 -34.10
CA ASN A 42 -5.25 28.38 -32.83
C ASN A 42 -4.63 27.35 -31.89
N ASP A 43 -3.45 27.71 -31.45
CA ASP A 43 -2.61 27.03 -30.48
C ASP A 43 -3.11 27.28 -29.05
N ASP A 44 -2.56 26.49 -28.13
CA ASP A 44 -2.50 26.66 -26.67
C ASP A 44 -3.71 26.21 -25.82
N GLU A 45 -3.57 25.06 -25.15
CA GLU A 45 -3.25 25.02 -23.70
C GLU A 45 -3.37 23.58 -23.12
N ASN A 46 -2.21 23.03 -22.76
CA ASN A 46 -1.89 22.11 -21.65
C ASN A 46 -3.02 21.33 -20.97
N GLY A 47 -3.04 20.01 -21.20
CA GLY A 47 -3.81 19.03 -20.44
C GLY A 47 -3.20 17.63 -20.59
N GLU A 48 -2.03 17.44 -20.00
CA GLU A 48 -1.28 16.17 -19.96
C GLU A 48 -2.08 15.12 -19.15
N VAL A 49 -2.91 14.34 -19.84
CA VAL A 49 -3.58 13.16 -19.28
C VAL A 49 -2.80 11.94 -19.74
N HIS A 50 -1.98 11.37 -18.86
CA HIS A 50 -1.37 10.06 -19.06
C HIS A 50 -2.47 8.98 -19.08
N GLY A 51 -2.99 8.72 -20.28
CA GLY A 51 -3.76 7.53 -20.60
C GLY A 51 -2.85 6.32 -20.54
N ASN A 52 -2.95 5.58 -19.44
CA ASN A 52 -2.33 4.27 -19.27
C ASN A 52 -3.06 3.30 -20.21
N ASN A 53 -2.54 3.16 -21.43
CA ASN A 53 -3.04 2.21 -22.41
C ASN A 53 -2.84 0.79 -21.88
N GLY A 54 -3.95 0.07 -21.73
CA GLY A 54 -3.96 -1.36 -21.52
C GLY A 54 -3.24 -2.02 -22.69
N VAL A 55 -2.08 -2.57 -22.40
CA VAL A 55 -1.32 -3.42 -23.31
C VAL A 55 -2.03 -4.78 -23.32
N GLU A 56 -2.84 -4.99 -24.35
CA GLU A 56 -3.23 -6.32 -24.80
C GLU A 56 -2.00 -6.96 -25.44
N THR A 57 -1.31 -7.84 -24.71
CA THR A 57 -0.29 -8.72 -25.29
C THR A 57 -0.75 -10.15 -25.15
N ASP A 58 -1.49 -10.60 -26.16
CA ASP A 58 -1.64 -12.03 -26.48
C ASP A 58 -1.61 -12.23 -28.00
N SER A 59 -0.62 -11.58 -28.63
CA SER A 59 -0.16 -11.97 -29.96
C SER A 59 1.31 -12.30 -29.86
N ALA A 60 1.71 -13.41 -30.48
CA ALA A 60 3.07 -13.85 -30.62
C ALA A 60 3.92 -12.73 -31.26
N ILE A 61 4.50 -11.87 -30.42
CA ILE A 61 5.56 -10.97 -30.84
C ILE A 61 6.80 -11.85 -30.98
N ASP A 62 6.96 -12.38 -32.18
CA ASP A 62 8.25 -12.86 -32.65
C ASP A 62 9.18 -11.65 -32.64
N PHE A 63 9.90 -11.48 -31.52
CA PHE A 63 10.78 -10.35 -31.26
C PHE A 63 12.05 -10.55 -32.10
N THR A 64 11.89 -10.42 -33.42
CA THR A 64 12.99 -10.35 -34.36
C THR A 64 13.83 -9.16 -33.94
N PHE A 65 15.04 -9.45 -33.46
CA PHE A 65 15.97 -8.50 -32.89
C PHE A 65 16.22 -7.34 -33.88
N MET A 66 15.49 -6.23 -33.72
CA MET A 66 15.77 -4.98 -34.42
C MET A 66 17.04 -4.39 -33.81
N SER A 67 18.20 -4.89 -34.28
CA SER A 67 19.46 -4.21 -34.04
C SER A 67 19.36 -2.82 -34.64
N VAL A 68 19.51 -1.79 -33.79
CA VAL A 68 19.57 -0.40 -34.22
C VAL A 68 20.78 -0.23 -35.14
N TYR A 69 20.55 -0.22 -36.45
CA TYR A 69 21.57 0.10 -37.44
C TYR A 69 21.57 1.62 -37.64
N GLN A 70 22.73 2.25 -37.46
CA GLN A 70 22.95 3.62 -37.90
C GLN A 70 23.71 3.56 -39.23
N GLU A 71 23.20 4.23 -40.27
CA GLU A 71 23.87 4.29 -41.57
C GLU A 71 25.18 5.07 -41.43
N GLY A 72 26.31 4.37 -41.53
CA GLY A 72 27.61 5.00 -41.62
C GLY A 72 27.80 5.66 -42.99
N ALA A 73 28.58 6.74 -43.04
CA ALA A 73 28.85 7.57 -44.22
C ALA A 73 29.37 6.84 -45.49
N ASN A 74 29.70 5.55 -45.40
CA ASN A 74 30.18 4.71 -46.50
C ASN A 74 29.18 3.60 -46.91
N GLY A 75 27.90 3.67 -46.50
CA GLY A 75 26.86 2.69 -46.88
C GLY A 75 27.06 1.27 -46.33
N LYS A 76 28.10 1.02 -45.53
CA LYS A 76 28.33 -0.24 -44.81
C LYS A 76 27.75 -0.12 -43.40
N ARG A 77 26.80 -0.99 -43.07
CA ARG A 77 26.22 -1.11 -41.71
C ARG A 77 27.34 -1.46 -40.72
N GLN A 78 27.79 -0.48 -39.92
CA GLN A 78 28.73 -0.73 -38.83
C GLN A 78 27.95 -1.05 -37.56
N LEU A 79 28.29 -2.18 -36.93
CA LEU A 79 27.82 -2.53 -35.59
C LEU A 79 28.28 -1.45 -34.60
N MET A 80 27.34 -0.86 -33.86
CA MET A 80 27.68 0.09 -32.80
C MET A 80 28.65 -0.57 -31.82
N ARG A 81 29.81 0.05 -31.64
CA ARG A 81 30.81 -0.37 -30.68
C ARG A 81 30.31 0.02 -29.30
N VAL A 82 29.72 -0.94 -28.57
CA VAL A 82 29.27 -0.74 -27.19
C VAL A 82 30.48 -0.29 -26.35
N GLN A 83 30.33 0.85 -25.69
CA GLN A 83 31.40 1.46 -24.89
C GLN A 83 31.70 0.55 -23.70
N GLY A 84 32.82 -0.17 -23.75
CA GLY A 84 33.25 -1.10 -22.69
C GLY A 84 33.46 -2.56 -23.11
N GLY A 85 33.25 -2.96 -24.37
CA GLY A 85 33.52 -4.34 -24.78
C GLY A 85 32.99 -4.75 -26.16
N ARG A 86 33.13 -6.04 -26.50
CA ARG A 86 32.50 -6.62 -27.70
C ARG A 86 30.99 -6.75 -27.44
N ALA A 87 30.16 -6.22 -28.33
CA ALA A 87 28.71 -6.44 -28.26
C ALA A 87 28.40 -7.94 -28.27
N ALA A 88 27.42 -8.36 -27.47
CA ALA A 88 26.95 -9.74 -27.46
C ALA A 88 26.54 -10.17 -28.88
N ALA A 89 27.30 -11.10 -29.47
CA ALA A 89 26.87 -11.76 -30.68
C ALA A 89 25.57 -12.55 -30.38
N PRO A 90 24.67 -12.69 -31.36
CA PRO A 90 23.51 -13.57 -31.20
C PRO A 90 24.02 -15.01 -30.99
N LYS A 91 24.03 -15.43 -29.73
CA LYS A 91 24.32 -16.82 -29.33
C LYS A 91 23.01 -17.59 -29.38
N ALA A 92 23.06 -18.84 -29.88
CA ALA A 92 21.93 -19.75 -29.77
C ALA A 92 21.61 -19.98 -28.28
N ILE A 93 20.32 -20.08 -27.96
CA ILE A 93 19.88 -20.41 -26.61
C ILE A 93 19.84 -21.93 -26.54
N ASN A 94 20.71 -22.49 -25.69
CA ASN A 94 20.76 -23.93 -25.45
C ASN A 94 19.88 -24.29 -24.25
N THR A 95 19.43 -25.54 -24.22
CA THR A 95 18.63 -26.13 -23.14
C THR A 95 19.41 -26.23 -21.84
N GLN A 96 20.69 -26.62 -21.92
CA GLN A 96 21.61 -26.76 -20.78
C GLN A 96 22.15 -25.42 -20.22
N ALA A 97 21.47 -24.29 -20.49
CA ALA A 97 21.76 -22.93 -20.02
C ALA A 97 23.25 -22.67 -19.70
N ASP A 98 23.97 -22.03 -20.63
CA ASP A 98 25.35 -21.59 -20.41
C ASP A 98 25.56 -20.92 -19.02
N ASP A 99 26.78 -20.93 -18.48
CA ASP A 99 27.10 -20.29 -17.18
C ASP A 99 26.58 -18.84 -17.07
N ASP A 100 26.57 -18.12 -18.19
CA ASP A 100 26.02 -16.76 -18.29
C ASP A 100 24.48 -16.75 -18.17
N ASP A 101 23.78 -17.72 -18.76
CA ASP A 101 22.32 -17.86 -18.71
C ASP A 101 21.86 -18.39 -17.34
N ALA A 102 22.61 -19.31 -16.71
CA ALA A 102 22.35 -19.75 -15.35
C ALA A 102 22.45 -18.60 -14.34
N MET A 103 23.50 -17.77 -14.44
CA MET A 103 23.65 -16.57 -13.61
C MET A 103 22.54 -15.56 -13.89
N LEU A 104 22.16 -15.37 -15.16
CA LEU A 104 21.10 -14.47 -15.57
C LEU A 104 19.77 -14.84 -14.90
N VAL A 105 19.39 -16.12 -15.00
CA VAL A 105 18.16 -16.67 -14.40
C VAL A 105 18.20 -16.52 -12.88
N TRP A 106 19.32 -16.86 -12.24
CA TRP A 106 19.49 -16.71 -10.79
C TRP A 106 19.31 -15.25 -10.33
N MET A 107 19.95 -14.29 -11.01
CA MET A 107 19.81 -12.87 -10.69
C MET A 107 18.37 -12.38 -10.89
N LYS A 108 17.68 -12.82 -11.95
CA LYS A 108 16.28 -12.42 -12.19
C LYS A 108 15.34 -13.01 -11.14
N ASN A 109 15.54 -14.26 -10.74
CA ASN A 109 14.74 -14.91 -9.69
C ASN A 109 14.96 -14.27 -8.31
N MET A 110 16.15 -13.71 -8.06
CA MET A 110 16.44 -12.92 -6.84
C MET A 110 15.92 -11.47 -6.91
N GLY A 111 15.29 -11.06 -8.03
CA GLY A 111 14.67 -9.74 -8.17
C GLY A 111 15.63 -8.62 -8.57
N TYR A 112 16.81 -8.93 -9.11
CA TYR A 112 17.71 -7.90 -9.63
C TYR A 112 17.11 -7.20 -10.86
N SER A 113 17.28 -5.88 -10.93
CA SER A 113 16.89 -5.09 -12.11
C SER A 113 17.85 -5.35 -13.28
N ASP A 114 17.35 -5.19 -14.51
CA ASP A 114 18.13 -5.44 -15.73
C ASP A 114 19.45 -4.64 -15.79
N LYS A 115 19.48 -3.43 -15.21
CA LYS A 115 20.71 -2.63 -15.09
C LYS A 115 21.73 -3.27 -14.16
N GLN A 116 21.29 -3.74 -12.99
CA GLN A 116 22.16 -4.40 -12.02
C GLN A 116 22.72 -5.71 -12.57
N VAL A 117 21.94 -6.43 -13.38
CA VAL A 117 22.40 -7.62 -14.09
C VAL A 117 23.52 -7.24 -15.07
N VAL A 118 23.32 -6.23 -15.92
CA VAL A 118 24.37 -5.77 -16.85
C VAL A 118 25.64 -5.35 -16.10
N ASP A 119 25.51 -4.58 -15.01
CA ASP A 119 26.65 -4.12 -14.22
C ASP A 119 27.39 -5.27 -13.53
N ALA A 120 26.66 -6.30 -13.05
CA ALA A 120 27.27 -7.50 -12.47
C ALA A 120 28.03 -8.31 -13.52
N PHE A 121 27.44 -8.51 -14.70
CA PHE A 121 28.08 -9.22 -15.81
C PHE A 121 29.34 -8.47 -16.29
N ALA A 122 29.27 -7.14 -16.35
CA ALA A 122 30.44 -6.31 -16.68
C ALA A 122 31.54 -6.41 -15.62
N ARG A 123 31.19 -6.43 -14.33
CA ARG A 123 32.13 -6.59 -13.21
C ARG A 123 32.82 -7.94 -13.23
N ASP A 124 32.08 -9.00 -13.54
CA ASP A 124 32.58 -10.37 -13.59
C ASP A 124 33.33 -10.70 -14.89
N GLY A 125 33.43 -9.74 -15.82
CA GLY A 125 34.08 -9.93 -17.11
C GLY A 125 33.33 -10.88 -18.06
N ARG A 126 32.02 -11.05 -17.85
CA ARG A 126 31.13 -11.91 -18.65
C ARG A 126 30.62 -11.21 -19.91
N THR A 127 29.75 -11.89 -20.67
CA THR A 127 29.13 -11.31 -21.87
C THR A 127 28.38 -10.02 -21.53
N VAL A 128 28.76 -8.91 -22.19
CA VAL A 128 28.13 -7.61 -21.98
C VAL A 128 26.81 -7.55 -22.76
N TYR A 129 25.70 -7.61 -22.04
CA TYR A 129 24.36 -7.44 -22.57
C TYR A 129 23.93 -5.97 -22.57
N SER A 130 23.02 -5.61 -23.47
CA SER A 130 22.25 -4.37 -23.35
C SER A 130 21.19 -4.54 -22.27
N THR A 131 20.89 -3.48 -21.52
CA THR A 131 19.84 -3.49 -20.50
C THR A 131 18.48 -3.91 -21.07
N THR A 132 18.17 -3.53 -22.32
CA THR A 132 16.92 -3.93 -22.99
C THR A 132 16.90 -5.39 -23.43
N SER A 133 18.07 -6.02 -23.60
CA SER A 133 18.19 -7.39 -24.07
C SER A 133 18.12 -8.43 -22.95
N ILE A 134 18.31 -8.02 -21.70
CA ILE A 134 18.28 -8.90 -20.52
C ILE A 134 16.95 -9.61 -20.38
N THR A 135 15.84 -8.87 -20.30
CA THR A 135 14.50 -9.48 -20.15
C THR A 135 14.17 -10.40 -21.32
N GLY A 136 14.44 -9.97 -22.57
CA GLY A 136 14.18 -10.82 -23.75
C GLY A 136 15.07 -12.06 -23.83
N ARG A 137 16.28 -12.03 -23.29
CA ARG A 137 17.13 -13.23 -23.18
C ARG A 137 16.61 -14.16 -22.09
N TYR A 138 16.31 -13.62 -20.90
CA TYR A 138 15.75 -14.38 -19.77
C TYR A 138 14.47 -15.14 -20.15
N THR A 139 13.50 -14.48 -20.81
CA THR A 139 12.25 -15.15 -21.20
C THR A 139 12.46 -16.26 -22.21
N ARG A 140 13.41 -16.11 -23.14
CA ARG A 140 13.72 -17.16 -24.11
C ARG A 140 14.48 -18.34 -23.48
N VAL A 141 15.35 -18.09 -22.51
CA VAL A 141 15.99 -19.15 -21.71
C VAL A 141 14.93 -19.93 -20.94
N LEU A 142 14.00 -19.25 -20.26
CA LEU A 142 12.90 -19.92 -19.56
C LEU A 142 12.05 -20.77 -20.50
N ARG A 143 11.65 -20.25 -21.67
CA ARG A 143 10.90 -21.04 -22.66
C ARG A 143 11.68 -22.26 -23.16
N ALA A 144 12.98 -22.13 -23.35
CA ALA A 144 13.81 -23.28 -23.75
C ALA A 144 13.84 -24.35 -22.65
N GLN A 145 13.91 -23.94 -21.38
CA GLN A 145 13.83 -24.86 -20.23
C GLN A 145 12.44 -25.48 -20.09
N GLU A 146 11.37 -24.68 -20.21
CA GLU A 146 9.97 -25.15 -20.21
C GLU A 146 9.77 -26.22 -21.28
N ASN A 147 10.19 -25.96 -22.53
CA ASN A 147 10.09 -26.93 -23.62
C ASN A 147 10.88 -28.23 -23.34
N GLU A 148 12.05 -28.14 -22.69
CA GLU A 148 12.82 -29.34 -22.31
C GLU A 148 12.07 -30.16 -21.27
N TYR A 149 11.53 -29.50 -20.25
CA TYR A 149 10.70 -30.16 -19.23
C TYR A 149 9.45 -30.78 -19.83
N ASP A 150 8.78 -30.10 -20.76
CA ASP A 150 7.63 -30.63 -21.50
C ASP A 150 8.04 -31.88 -22.31
N GLU A 151 9.16 -31.85 -23.03
CA GLU A 151 9.69 -33.03 -23.74
C GLU A 151 10.05 -34.18 -22.79
N LEU A 152 10.58 -33.89 -21.60
CA LEU A 152 10.90 -34.89 -20.57
C LEU A 152 9.64 -35.52 -19.97
N LEU A 153 8.60 -34.72 -19.75
CA LEU A 153 7.28 -35.19 -19.29
C LEU A 153 6.60 -36.05 -20.36
N GLU A 154 6.62 -35.63 -21.63
CA GLU A 154 6.04 -36.39 -22.75
C GLU A 154 6.74 -37.75 -22.95
N ARG A 155 8.05 -37.81 -22.68
CA ARG A 155 8.83 -39.06 -22.71
C ARG A 155 8.74 -39.88 -21.43
N GLU A 156 7.93 -39.45 -20.46
CA GLU A 156 7.79 -40.08 -19.13
C GLU A 156 9.12 -40.22 -18.38
N LEU A 157 10.10 -39.35 -18.66
CA LEU A 157 11.39 -39.32 -17.96
C LEU A 157 11.32 -38.52 -16.66
N VAL A 158 10.37 -37.61 -16.58
CA VAL A 158 9.99 -36.85 -15.39
C VAL A 158 8.51 -37.13 -15.14
N GLU A 159 8.11 -37.22 -13.88
CA GLU A 159 6.72 -37.41 -13.47
C GLU A 159 6.29 -36.23 -12.60
N TRP A 160 5.01 -35.88 -12.66
CA TRP A 160 4.40 -34.92 -11.74
C TRP A 160 4.44 -35.49 -10.32
N THR A 161 4.96 -34.70 -9.38
CA THR A 161 4.92 -35.08 -7.97
C THR A 161 3.67 -34.54 -7.29
N ALA A 162 3.29 -35.14 -6.16
CA ALA A 162 2.18 -34.63 -5.36
C ALA A 162 2.44 -33.19 -4.84
N GLU A 163 3.70 -32.81 -4.65
CA GLU A 163 4.07 -31.44 -4.27
C GLU A 163 3.79 -30.47 -5.43
N ASP A 164 4.11 -30.86 -6.66
CA ASP A 164 3.83 -30.07 -7.86
C ASP A 164 2.31 -29.88 -8.06
N ASP A 165 1.51 -30.92 -7.83
CA ASP A 165 0.05 -30.82 -7.89
C ASP A 165 -0.51 -29.82 -6.86
N GLU A 166 0.01 -29.85 -5.62
CA GLU A 166 -0.37 -28.89 -4.60
C GLU A 166 -0.01 -27.45 -5.00
N GLU A 167 1.18 -27.24 -5.55
CA GLU A 167 1.64 -25.94 -6.02
C GLU A 167 0.84 -25.45 -7.23
N LEU A 168 0.54 -26.34 -8.18
CA LEU A 168 -0.31 -26.08 -9.34
C LEU A 168 -1.69 -25.60 -8.90
N MET A 169 -2.32 -26.29 -7.94
CA MET A 169 -3.63 -25.91 -7.44
C MET A 169 -3.60 -24.56 -6.70
N LYS A 170 -2.55 -24.28 -5.91
CA LYS A 170 -2.35 -22.97 -5.27
C LYS A 170 -2.16 -21.85 -6.30
N ALA A 171 -1.36 -22.10 -7.34
CA ALA A 171 -1.12 -21.14 -8.42
C ALA A 171 -2.39 -20.86 -9.22
N TYR A 172 -3.14 -21.91 -9.59
CA TYR A 172 -4.41 -21.81 -10.30
C TYR A 172 -5.44 -21.00 -9.51
N GLN A 173 -5.59 -21.27 -8.22
CA GLN A 173 -6.50 -20.50 -7.36
C GLN A 173 -6.12 -19.02 -7.33
N LYS A 174 -4.84 -18.70 -7.16
CA LYS A 174 -4.36 -17.32 -7.14
C LYS A 174 -4.66 -16.58 -8.45
N VAL A 175 -4.41 -17.22 -9.60
CA VAL A 175 -4.71 -16.62 -10.92
C VAL A 175 -6.21 -16.41 -11.07
N ASN A 176 -7.04 -17.35 -10.63
CA ASN A 176 -8.50 -17.18 -10.66
C ASN A 176 -8.97 -15.99 -9.80
N GLU A 177 -8.41 -15.81 -8.61
CA GLU A 177 -8.71 -14.64 -7.77
C GLU A 177 -8.38 -13.32 -8.49
N GLU A 178 -7.25 -13.26 -9.19
CA GLU A 178 -6.84 -12.11 -10.00
C GLU A 178 -7.79 -11.88 -11.19
N ILE A 179 -8.18 -12.95 -11.88
CA ILE A 179 -9.16 -12.92 -12.98
C ILE A 179 -10.52 -12.43 -12.48
N TYR A 180 -11.04 -12.96 -11.38
CA TYR A 180 -12.31 -12.51 -10.79
C TYR A 180 -12.25 -11.05 -10.37
N ALA A 181 -11.14 -10.60 -9.79
CA ALA A 181 -10.94 -9.19 -9.47
C ALA A 181 -10.93 -8.31 -10.74
N ALA A 182 -10.31 -8.77 -11.83
CA ALA A 182 -10.32 -8.08 -13.12
C ALA A 182 -11.75 -8.02 -13.72
N PHE A 183 -12.47 -9.15 -13.74
CA PHE A 183 -13.86 -9.20 -14.18
C PHE A 183 -14.75 -8.26 -13.39
N LYS A 184 -14.60 -8.22 -12.06
CA LYS A 184 -15.35 -7.28 -11.21
C LYS A 184 -15.07 -5.83 -11.61
N ARG A 185 -13.80 -5.44 -11.79
CA ARG A 185 -13.42 -4.10 -12.24
C ARG A 185 -14.00 -3.76 -13.61
N ILE A 186 -14.01 -4.71 -14.55
CA ILE A 186 -14.61 -4.54 -15.89
C ILE A 186 -16.13 -4.39 -15.76
N ARG A 187 -16.79 -5.22 -14.96
CA ARG A 187 -18.24 -5.17 -14.69
C ARG A 187 -18.65 -3.82 -14.10
N ASP A 188 -17.86 -3.28 -13.16
CA ASP A 188 -18.06 -1.96 -12.55
C ASP A 188 -17.79 -0.80 -13.53
N LYS A 189 -17.00 -1.04 -14.58
CA LYS A 189 -16.72 -0.07 -15.65
C LYS A 189 -17.69 -0.17 -16.83
N ARG A 190 -18.31 -1.34 -17.05
CA ARG A 190 -19.16 -1.64 -18.20
C ARG A 190 -20.17 -0.53 -18.48
N PHE A 191 -20.92 -0.08 -17.48
CA PHE A 191 -21.94 0.95 -17.71
C PHE A 191 -21.39 2.37 -17.86
N ARG A 192 -20.15 2.64 -17.41
CA ARG A 192 -19.44 3.87 -17.77
C ARG A 192 -19.03 3.86 -19.25
N MET A 193 -18.58 2.71 -19.75
CA MET A 193 -18.29 2.52 -21.17
C MET A 193 -19.58 2.63 -22.00
N VAL A 194 -20.66 1.97 -21.60
CA VAL A 194 -21.98 2.07 -22.25
C VAL A 194 -22.47 3.51 -22.28
N ALA A 195 -22.42 4.26 -21.17
CA ALA A 195 -22.83 5.66 -21.17
C ALA A 195 -21.97 6.54 -22.10
N THR A 196 -20.70 6.20 -22.28
CA THR A 196 -19.81 6.91 -23.21
C THR A 196 -20.12 6.55 -24.66
N ALA A 197 -20.38 5.27 -24.95
CA ALA A 197 -20.84 4.82 -26.26
C ALA A 197 -22.20 5.45 -26.62
N MET A 198 -23.15 5.49 -25.68
CA MET A 198 -24.44 6.15 -25.84
C MET A 198 -24.30 7.63 -26.21
N ARG A 199 -23.36 8.36 -25.59
CA ARG A 199 -23.07 9.76 -25.96
C ARG A 199 -22.47 9.91 -27.35
N LYS A 200 -21.74 8.90 -27.83
CA LYS A 200 -21.17 8.87 -29.18
C LYS A 200 -22.26 8.64 -30.23
N GLU A 201 -23.15 7.67 -29.99
CA GLU A 201 -24.24 7.34 -30.91
C GLU A 201 -25.37 8.38 -30.88
N VAL A 202 -25.70 8.89 -29.69
CA VAL A 202 -26.75 9.88 -29.48
C VAL A 202 -26.16 11.06 -28.71
N PRO A 203 -25.62 12.08 -29.40
CA PRO A 203 -24.95 13.23 -28.77
C PRO A 203 -25.84 14.06 -27.84
N THR A 204 -27.16 13.99 -28.02
CA THR A 204 -28.14 14.65 -27.15
C THR A 204 -28.34 13.91 -25.82
N SER A 205 -27.86 12.66 -25.70
CA SER A 205 -28.03 11.85 -24.51
C SER A 205 -27.16 12.36 -23.36
N LYS A 206 -27.78 12.62 -22.21
CA LYS A 206 -27.11 13.06 -20.97
C LYS A 206 -27.18 11.98 -19.88
N TYR A 207 -27.36 10.71 -20.28
CA TYR A 207 -27.54 9.62 -19.35
C TYR A 207 -26.23 9.28 -18.61
N SER A 208 -26.34 9.10 -17.29
CA SER A 208 -25.25 8.64 -16.45
C SER A 208 -25.09 7.12 -16.55
N ALA A 209 -23.93 6.59 -16.13
CA ALA A 209 -23.69 5.15 -16.07
C ALA A 209 -24.77 4.41 -15.25
N LYS A 210 -25.19 4.99 -14.12
CA LYS A 210 -26.25 4.45 -13.28
C LYS A 210 -27.59 4.40 -14.02
N ALA A 211 -27.97 5.47 -14.72
CA ALA A 211 -29.22 5.50 -15.50
C ALA A 211 -29.23 4.43 -16.61
N CYS A 212 -28.09 4.24 -17.29
CA CYS A 212 -27.94 3.17 -18.28
C CYS A 212 -28.06 1.77 -17.65
N TYR A 213 -27.47 1.55 -16.47
CA TYR A 213 -27.57 0.30 -15.72
C TYR A 213 -29.00 -0.01 -15.31
N ASP A 214 -29.67 0.93 -14.64
CA ASP A 214 -31.03 0.77 -14.14
C ASP A 214 -32.00 0.49 -15.30
N ARG A 215 -31.84 1.21 -16.43
CA ARG A 215 -32.68 0.99 -17.62
C ARG A 215 -32.41 -0.36 -18.27
N TYR A 216 -31.15 -0.76 -18.44
CA TYR A 216 -30.79 -2.05 -19.03
C TYR A 216 -31.35 -3.21 -18.20
N ASN A 217 -31.15 -3.20 -16.88
CA ASN A 217 -31.68 -4.25 -16.01
C ASN A 217 -33.20 -4.27 -16.00
N GLY A 218 -33.85 -3.10 -16.01
CA GLY A 218 -35.30 -3.03 -16.17
C GLY A 218 -35.76 -3.70 -17.47
N LEU A 219 -35.05 -3.49 -18.57
CA LEU A 219 -35.39 -4.08 -19.86
C LEU A 219 -35.20 -5.60 -19.84
N VAL A 220 -34.06 -6.08 -19.35
CA VAL A 220 -33.76 -7.52 -19.24
C VAL A 220 -34.77 -8.23 -18.33
N ASN A 221 -35.13 -7.60 -17.21
CA ASN A 221 -36.07 -8.17 -16.24
C ASN A 221 -37.55 -7.94 -16.61
N GLY A 222 -37.84 -7.25 -17.71
CA GLY A 222 -39.21 -6.86 -18.08
C GLY A 222 -39.90 -5.87 -17.13
N THR A 223 -39.15 -5.23 -16.22
CA THR A 223 -39.67 -4.25 -15.25
C THR A 223 -39.45 -2.80 -15.68
N ALA A 224 -38.85 -2.57 -16.85
CA ALA A 224 -38.61 -1.24 -17.38
C ALA A 224 -39.94 -0.52 -17.68
N CYS A 225 -40.07 0.69 -17.14
CA CYS A 225 -41.18 1.57 -17.45
C CYS A 225 -41.18 1.92 -18.95
N ILE A 226 -42.32 1.68 -19.60
CA ILE A 226 -42.57 2.03 -21.00
C ILE A 226 -42.49 3.55 -21.15
N PRO A 227 -41.79 4.08 -22.16
CA PRO A 227 -41.75 5.52 -22.42
C PRO A 227 -43.16 6.11 -22.60
N VAL A 228 -43.40 7.32 -22.07
CA VAL A 228 -44.72 7.98 -22.07
C VAL A 228 -45.30 8.12 -23.49
N ASP A 229 -44.44 8.34 -24.49
CA ASP A 229 -44.85 8.53 -25.89
C ASP A 229 -45.39 7.26 -26.56
N VAL A 230 -45.13 6.09 -25.97
CA VAL A 230 -45.55 4.77 -26.47
C VAL A 230 -46.64 4.16 -25.59
N HIS A 231 -46.98 4.79 -24.46
CA HIS A 231 -47.96 4.26 -23.52
C HIS A 231 -49.40 4.61 -23.95
N ASP A 232 -50.32 3.66 -23.86
CA ASP A 232 -51.73 3.82 -24.29
C ASP A 232 -52.46 4.92 -23.49
N GLU A 233 -52.13 5.06 -22.20
CA GLU A 233 -52.67 6.09 -21.30
C GLU A 233 -51.56 7.05 -20.81
N PRO A 234 -51.15 8.06 -21.60
CA PRO A 234 -49.99 8.90 -21.26
C PRO A 234 -50.23 9.81 -20.04
N GLU A 235 -51.46 10.30 -19.84
CA GLU A 235 -51.79 11.20 -18.72
C GLU A 235 -51.71 10.51 -17.35
N ARG A 236 -52.09 9.23 -17.29
CA ARG A 236 -51.99 8.44 -16.07
C ARG A 236 -50.53 8.22 -15.66
N VAL A 237 -49.66 7.91 -16.61
CA VAL A 237 -48.22 7.71 -16.33
C VAL A 237 -47.55 9.02 -15.90
N LYS A 238 -47.94 10.17 -16.46
CA LYS A 238 -47.45 11.48 -16.03
C LYS A 238 -47.81 11.76 -14.58
N THR A 239 -49.08 11.59 -14.20
CA THR A 239 -49.54 11.81 -12.82
C THR A 239 -48.85 10.89 -11.81
N GLU A 240 -48.67 9.61 -12.15
CA GLU A 240 -47.92 8.67 -11.32
C GLU A 240 -46.43 9.05 -11.20
N ARG A 241 -45.81 9.47 -12.32
CA ARG A 241 -44.43 9.96 -12.32
C ARG A 241 -44.28 11.20 -11.43
N ASP A 242 -45.19 12.16 -11.53
CA ASP A 242 -45.16 13.40 -10.75
C ASP A 242 -45.34 13.11 -9.26
N ALA A 243 -46.24 12.19 -8.90
CA ALA A 243 -46.38 11.71 -7.52
C ALA A 243 -45.08 11.07 -6.99
N ARG A 244 -44.40 10.29 -7.82
CA ARG A 244 -43.12 9.63 -7.47
C ARG A 244 -41.97 10.63 -7.30
N VAL A 245 -41.92 11.66 -8.15
CA VAL A 245 -40.96 12.77 -8.03
C VAL A 245 -41.22 13.56 -6.74
N ALA A 246 -42.48 13.91 -6.45
CA ALA A 246 -42.86 14.61 -5.22
C ALA A 246 -42.50 13.79 -3.97
N ALA A 247 -42.70 12.48 -3.99
CA ALA A 247 -42.29 11.58 -2.90
C ALA A 247 -40.76 11.58 -2.70
N ALA A 248 -39.98 11.45 -3.78
CA ALA A 248 -38.52 11.46 -3.73
C ALA A 248 -37.95 12.81 -3.25
N GLU A 249 -38.55 13.93 -3.64
CA GLU A 249 -38.16 15.26 -3.14
C GLU A 249 -38.43 15.41 -1.64
N ASN A 250 -39.58 14.92 -1.17
CA ASN A 250 -39.90 14.90 0.26
C ASN A 250 -38.92 14.02 1.05
N GLU A 251 -38.51 12.88 0.51
CA GLU A 251 -37.50 12.03 1.13
C GLU A 251 -36.12 12.70 1.17
N ARG A 252 -35.69 13.32 0.05
CA ARG A 252 -34.43 14.08 0.00
C ARG A 252 -34.42 15.21 1.02
N ARG A 253 -35.54 15.94 1.18
CA ARG A 253 -35.68 16.99 2.19
C ARG A 253 -35.55 16.43 3.61
N LYS A 254 -36.16 15.28 3.90
CA LYS A 254 -36.02 14.59 5.19
C LYS A 254 -34.57 14.17 5.45
N ASN A 255 -33.90 13.57 4.47
CA ASN A 255 -32.51 13.13 4.61
C ASN A 255 -31.55 14.30 4.84
N LEU A 256 -31.71 15.40 4.09
CA LEU A 256 -30.93 16.62 4.33
C LEU A 256 -31.20 17.23 5.72
N ALA A 257 -32.44 17.19 6.19
CA ALA A 257 -32.77 17.66 7.54
C ALA A 257 -32.14 16.77 8.63
N LEU A 258 -32.13 15.45 8.43
CA LEU A 258 -31.47 14.49 9.33
C LEU A 258 -29.94 14.68 9.34
N GLU A 259 -29.32 14.87 8.18
CA GLU A 259 -27.88 15.13 8.07
C GLU A 259 -27.50 16.45 8.73
N ALA A 260 -28.26 17.53 8.47
CA ALA A 260 -28.05 18.82 9.14
C ALA A 260 -28.23 18.73 10.66
N ALA A 261 -29.19 17.93 11.14
CA ALA A 261 -29.36 17.67 12.58
C ALA A 261 -28.19 16.86 13.17
N ALA A 262 -27.65 15.89 12.41
CA ALA A 262 -26.49 15.11 12.82
C ALA A 262 -25.22 15.97 12.92
N ILE A 263 -24.97 16.85 11.95
CA ILE A 263 -23.85 17.80 11.98
C ILE A 263 -23.97 18.72 13.20
N LYS A 264 -25.14 19.33 13.44
CA LYS A 264 -25.37 20.18 14.63
C LYS A 264 -25.15 19.43 15.94
N LYS A 265 -25.53 18.15 16.01
CA LYS A 265 -25.30 17.30 17.19
C LYS A 265 -23.81 17.02 17.39
N GLN A 266 -23.07 16.75 16.33
CA GLN A 266 -21.61 16.57 16.39
C GLN A 266 -20.91 17.86 16.85
N GLU A 267 -21.26 19.01 16.26
CA GLU A 267 -20.70 20.31 16.66
C GLU A 267 -21.00 20.63 18.14
N ALA A 268 -22.20 20.33 18.62
CA ALA A 268 -22.55 20.52 20.03
C ALA A 268 -21.74 19.58 20.95
N GLN A 269 -21.55 18.32 20.55
CA GLN A 269 -20.71 17.36 21.29
C GLN A 269 -19.25 17.81 21.32
N GLU A 270 -18.69 18.29 20.21
CA GLU A 270 -17.34 18.82 20.13
C GLU A 270 -17.17 20.08 20.99
N ALA A 271 -18.15 21.00 20.96
CA ALA A 271 -18.13 22.21 21.78
C ALA A 271 -18.15 21.88 23.29
N THR A 272 -18.99 20.91 23.70
CA THR A 272 -19.01 20.46 25.11
C THR A 272 -17.70 19.77 25.52
N ALA A 273 -17.13 18.95 24.63
CA ALA A 273 -15.84 18.29 24.86
C ALA A 273 -14.68 19.30 24.95
N LYS A 274 -14.70 20.36 24.13
CA LYS A 274 -13.72 21.45 24.18
C LYS A 274 -13.81 22.21 25.51
N ARG A 275 -15.01 22.61 25.93
CA ARG A 275 -15.23 23.26 27.24
C ARG A 275 -14.76 22.40 28.42
N LEU A 276 -14.98 21.09 28.37
CA LEU A 276 -14.52 20.16 29.41
C LEU A 276 -12.99 20.05 29.45
N LYS A 277 -12.32 20.05 28.29
CA LYS A 277 -10.85 20.06 28.19
C LYS A 277 -10.28 21.36 28.76
N GLU A 278 -10.84 22.50 28.39
CA GLU A 278 -10.41 23.82 28.90
C GLU A 278 -10.54 23.90 30.44
N MET A 279 -11.68 23.47 30.99
CA MET A 279 -11.88 23.43 32.44
C MET A 279 -10.86 22.51 33.15
N ARG A 280 -10.49 21.38 32.55
CA ARG A 280 -9.46 20.48 33.09
C ARG A 280 -8.08 21.12 33.04
N THR A 281 -7.75 21.87 31.99
CA THR A 281 -6.46 22.56 31.89
C THR A 281 -6.33 23.67 32.92
N VAL A 282 -7.38 24.48 33.14
CA VAL A 282 -7.40 25.52 34.17
C VAL A 282 -7.17 24.90 35.55
N LYS A 283 -7.96 23.88 35.92
CA LYS A 283 -7.79 23.15 37.19
C LYS A 283 -6.40 22.53 37.37
N ALA A 284 -5.74 22.13 36.26
CA ALA A 284 -4.38 21.59 36.32
C ALA A 284 -3.33 22.69 36.51
N MET A 285 -3.55 23.89 35.95
CA MET A 285 -2.70 25.06 36.16
C MET A 285 -2.80 25.54 37.61
N ASP A 286 -4.02 25.66 38.15
CA ASP A 286 -4.25 26.06 39.56
C ASP A 286 -3.52 25.13 40.53
N ARG A 287 -3.59 23.81 40.31
CA ARG A 287 -2.87 22.80 41.11
C ARG A 287 -1.35 22.91 41.00
N LYS A 288 -0.82 23.31 39.84
CA LYS A 288 0.62 23.53 39.66
C LYS A 288 1.06 24.79 40.38
N GLU A 289 0.28 25.86 40.29
CA GLU A 289 0.55 27.12 40.98
C GLU A 289 0.53 26.92 42.51
N GLU A 290 -0.43 26.17 43.04
CA GLU A 290 -0.49 25.83 44.46
C GLU A 290 0.73 25.01 44.91
N ARG A 291 1.19 24.07 44.08
CA ARG A 291 2.42 23.29 44.35
C ARG A 291 3.67 24.16 44.34
N LEU A 292 3.79 25.08 43.38
CA LEU A 292 4.91 26.02 43.31
C LEU A 292 4.95 26.92 44.54
N LYS A 293 3.79 27.46 44.97
CA LYS A 293 3.69 28.26 46.20
C LYS A 293 4.16 27.46 47.42
N LYS A 294 3.67 26.23 47.59
CA LYS A 294 4.10 25.32 48.67
C LYS A 294 5.60 24.98 48.62
N GLU A 295 6.14 24.75 47.42
CA GLU A 295 7.58 24.48 47.26
C GLU A 295 8.43 25.71 47.59
N THR A 296 8.02 26.92 47.16
CA THR A 296 8.74 28.15 47.49
C THR A 296 8.74 28.42 48.99
N GLU A 297 7.62 28.17 49.67
CA GLU A 297 7.50 28.31 51.12
C GLU A 297 8.40 27.30 51.86
N MET A 298 8.39 26.03 51.45
CA MET A 298 9.31 25.02 51.99
C MET A 298 10.78 25.37 51.76
N ARG A 299 11.14 25.94 50.60
CA ARG A 299 12.51 26.37 50.31
C ARG A 299 12.94 27.56 51.17
N LEU A 300 12.06 28.52 51.40
CA LEU A 300 12.34 29.65 52.29
C LEU A 300 12.54 29.18 53.74
N ASN A 301 11.69 28.27 54.23
CA ASN A 301 11.84 27.67 55.55
C ASN A 301 13.15 26.87 55.67
N LYS A 302 13.46 26.03 54.68
CA LYS A 302 14.72 25.26 54.66
C LYS A 302 15.95 26.16 54.54
N ALA A 303 15.85 27.28 53.81
CA ALA A 303 16.93 28.27 53.73
C ALA A 303 17.12 29.02 55.05
N ALA A 304 16.04 29.31 55.79
CA ALA A 304 16.11 29.88 57.13
C ALA A 304 16.76 28.91 58.12
N GLU A 305 16.36 27.63 58.09
CA GLU A 305 16.99 26.57 58.89
C GLU A 305 18.47 26.37 58.53
N ALA A 306 18.81 26.36 57.24
CA ALA A 306 20.19 26.25 56.77
C ALA A 306 21.03 27.47 57.17
N LYS A 307 20.47 28.68 57.17
CA LYS A 307 21.15 29.88 57.69
C LYS A 307 21.36 29.79 59.20
N ALA A 308 20.40 29.28 59.96
CA ALA A 308 20.56 29.02 61.39
C ALA A 308 21.63 27.95 61.67
N ALA A 309 21.65 26.87 60.87
CA ALA A 309 22.67 25.83 60.94
C ALA A 309 24.06 26.32 60.52
N MET A 310 24.14 27.16 59.48
CA MET A 310 25.38 27.82 59.05
C MET A 310 25.89 28.78 60.13
N PHE A 311 25.02 29.52 60.81
CA PHE A 311 25.41 30.37 61.93
C PHE A 311 25.96 29.54 63.10
N ALA A 312 25.32 28.42 63.44
CA ALA A 312 25.82 27.46 64.42
C ALA A 312 27.14 26.79 64.00
N HIS A 313 27.32 26.52 62.70
CA HIS A 313 28.57 26.01 62.13
C HIS A 313 29.67 27.08 62.11
N HIS A 314 29.35 28.36 61.86
CA HIS A 314 30.31 29.47 61.90
C HIS A 314 30.88 29.69 63.30
N ILE A 315 30.08 29.48 64.35
CA ILE A 315 30.57 29.49 65.74
C ILE A 315 31.57 28.34 65.98
N LYS A 316 31.34 27.15 65.40
CA LYS A 316 32.25 25.99 65.53
C LYS A 316 33.50 26.09 64.64
N VAL A 317 33.40 26.70 63.47
CA VAL A 317 34.51 26.83 62.52
C VAL A 317 35.47 27.98 62.88
N ARG A 318 35.02 28.99 63.64
CA ARG A 318 35.92 30.06 64.14
C ARG A 318 36.92 29.58 65.20
N ALA A 319 36.75 28.37 65.76
CA ALA A 319 37.72 27.73 66.65
C ALA A 319 38.75 26.84 65.92
N ALA A 320 38.55 26.58 64.62
CA ALA A 320 39.41 25.71 63.85
C ALA A 320 39.89 26.44 62.60
N ARG A 321 41.12 26.96 62.72
CA ARG A 321 42.16 26.84 61.70
C ARG A 321 42.25 27.96 60.67
N ASP A 322 43.14 28.89 61.01
CA ASP A 322 44.13 29.46 60.11
C ASP A 322 44.76 28.40 59.19
N LYS A 323 44.72 28.67 57.88
CA LYS A 323 45.70 28.35 56.80
C LYS A 323 45.00 27.93 55.49
N GLY A 324 45.19 28.74 54.44
CA GLY A 324 45.38 28.24 53.06
C GLY A 324 44.40 28.71 51.98
N LYS A 325 44.86 29.69 51.17
CA LYS A 325 44.72 29.93 49.70
C LYS A 325 44.15 28.74 48.85
N GLN A 326 43.49 28.88 47.67
CA GLN A 326 43.43 29.87 46.58
C GLN A 326 42.36 29.46 45.49
N VAL A 327 41.81 30.45 44.74
CA VAL A 327 41.40 30.49 43.28
C VAL A 327 40.16 29.66 42.82
N ALA A 328 39.02 30.27 42.43
CA ALA A 328 38.57 30.84 41.11
C ALA A 328 38.60 29.80 39.94
N ALA A 329 37.72 29.74 38.94
CA ALA A 329 36.72 30.64 38.36
C ALA A 329 35.68 29.81 37.55
N ASP A 330 34.73 30.52 36.94
CA ASP A 330 33.61 30.12 36.07
C ASP A 330 33.97 29.22 34.86
N ASP A 331 32.97 28.54 34.28
CA ASP A 331 32.84 28.49 32.81
C ASP A 331 31.43 28.08 32.32
N GLU A 332 30.88 28.91 31.45
CA GLU A 332 29.73 28.69 30.56
C GLU A 332 30.21 28.09 29.23
N ILE A 333 29.77 26.91 28.80
CA ILE A 333 29.84 26.42 27.39
C ILE A 333 28.78 25.29 27.30
N GLY A 334 27.99 25.04 26.26
CA GLY A 334 27.86 25.57 24.91
C GLY A 334 26.87 24.63 24.21
N SER A 335 26.00 25.18 23.39
CA SER A 335 25.04 24.46 22.56
C SER A 335 25.74 23.96 21.30
N ASP A 336 26.04 22.67 21.23
CA ASP A 336 26.41 22.01 19.98
C ASP A 336 25.37 20.94 19.65
N ASP A 337 24.95 20.95 18.37
CA ASP A 337 24.03 20.01 17.74
C ASP A 337 24.65 18.60 17.73
N ASP A 338 24.51 17.89 18.85
CA ASP A 338 24.83 16.46 18.91
C ASP A 338 23.75 15.68 18.15
N GLU A 339 24.19 14.93 17.13
CA GLU A 339 23.46 13.83 16.50
C GLU A 339 22.95 12.87 17.58
N ARG A 340 21.75 13.13 18.09
CA ARG A 340 21.14 12.29 19.12
C ARG A 340 20.97 10.89 18.56
N VAL A 341 21.75 9.96 19.10
CA VAL A 341 21.55 8.53 18.90
C VAL A 341 20.10 8.20 19.28
N ILE A 342 19.28 7.97 18.26
CA ILE A 342 17.84 7.71 18.42
C ILE A 342 17.68 6.44 19.25
N ASP A 343 16.99 6.54 20.40
CA ASP A 343 16.69 5.38 21.26
C ASP A 343 15.70 4.46 20.50
N PRO A 344 16.03 3.18 20.25
CA PRO A 344 15.14 2.23 19.55
C PRO A 344 13.75 2.07 20.19
N ARG A 345 13.60 2.48 21.46
CA ARG A 345 12.31 2.47 22.16
C ARG A 345 11.35 3.55 21.68
N GLU A 346 11.83 4.54 20.91
CA GLU A 346 10.98 5.56 20.31
C GLU A 346 9.95 4.99 19.33
N ASP A 347 10.19 3.81 18.74
CA ASP A 347 9.24 3.16 17.84
C ASP A 347 8.22 2.27 18.56
N MET A 348 8.36 2.07 19.88
CA MET A 348 7.48 1.19 20.64
C MET A 348 6.07 1.77 20.85
N SER A 349 5.08 0.89 21.03
CA SER A 349 3.73 1.31 21.40
C SER A 349 3.69 1.90 22.82
N VAL A 350 2.73 2.80 23.09
CA VAL A 350 2.56 3.39 24.42
C VAL A 350 2.24 2.34 25.49
N GLU A 351 1.57 1.26 25.11
CA GLU A 351 1.20 0.16 26.01
C GLU A 351 2.43 -0.64 26.45
N ASP A 352 3.32 -0.96 25.50
CA ASP A 352 4.55 -1.70 25.80
C ASP A 352 5.51 -0.87 26.64
N LEU A 353 5.62 0.43 26.35
CA LEU A 353 6.40 1.37 27.17
C LEU A 353 5.87 1.42 28.62
N ARG A 354 4.55 1.41 28.82
CA ARG A 354 3.97 1.33 30.17
C ARG A 354 4.30 0.02 30.86
N HIS A 355 4.30 -1.09 30.14
CA HIS A 355 4.67 -2.39 30.67
C HIS A 355 6.15 -2.43 31.06
N LEU A 356 7.04 -1.89 30.22
CA LEU A 356 8.47 -1.73 30.51
C LEU A 356 8.72 -0.87 31.74
N CYS A 357 8.09 0.31 31.82
CA CYS A 357 8.19 1.17 33.00
C CYS A 357 7.71 0.43 34.25
N LYS A 358 6.58 -0.29 34.19
CA LYS A 358 6.07 -1.09 35.31
C LYS A 358 7.06 -2.18 35.73
N LYS A 359 7.66 -2.89 34.76
CA LYS A 359 8.65 -3.95 35.00
C LYS A 359 9.92 -3.42 35.68
N LYS A 360 10.36 -2.21 35.33
CA LYS A 360 11.53 -1.54 35.95
C LYS A 360 11.21 -0.76 37.23
N GLY A 361 9.95 -0.76 37.69
CA GLY A 361 9.54 0.01 38.86
C GLY A 361 9.54 1.54 38.67
N ILE A 362 9.45 2.00 37.42
CA ILE A 362 9.46 3.43 37.05
C ILE A 362 8.02 3.91 36.81
N ASN A 363 7.76 5.20 37.07
CA ASN A 363 6.45 5.80 36.81
C ASN A 363 6.04 5.69 35.32
N ASN A 364 4.93 5.00 35.07
CA ASN A 364 4.38 4.70 33.74
C ASN A 364 3.34 5.71 33.24
N ARG A 365 3.14 6.85 33.91
CA ARG A 365 2.22 7.91 33.48
C ARG A 365 2.95 8.99 32.68
N GLY A 366 2.43 9.38 31.53
CA GLY A 366 2.95 10.51 30.75
C GLY A 366 2.80 10.34 29.24
N LYS A 367 3.34 11.30 28.49
CA LYS A 367 3.47 11.20 27.02
C LYS A 367 4.55 10.16 26.66
N LYS A 368 4.48 9.60 25.44
CA LYS A 368 5.41 8.59 24.91
C LYS A 368 6.89 8.96 25.15
N LEU A 369 7.29 10.15 24.70
CA LEU A 369 8.65 10.68 24.85
C LEU A 369 9.12 10.74 26.31
N GLN A 370 8.22 11.04 27.24
CA GLN A 370 8.57 11.12 28.67
C GLN A 370 8.83 9.74 29.27
N MET A 371 8.17 8.69 28.79
CA MET A 371 8.41 7.32 29.25
C MET A 371 9.73 6.79 28.71
N VAL A 372 10.03 7.05 27.43
CA VAL A 372 11.32 6.71 26.81
C VAL A 372 12.47 7.39 27.55
N ASN A 373 12.39 8.71 27.77
CA ASN A 373 13.43 9.45 28.48
C ASN A 373 13.64 8.93 29.93
N ARG A 374 12.58 8.56 30.65
CA ARG A 374 12.73 7.96 31.99
C ARG A 374 13.39 6.58 31.97
N LEU A 375 13.09 5.76 30.96
CA LEU A 375 13.75 4.47 30.78
C LEU A 375 15.23 4.67 30.46
N TYR A 376 15.54 5.63 29.58
CA TYR A 376 16.91 6.01 29.25
C TYR A 376 17.69 6.48 30.49
N VAL A 377 17.18 7.47 31.24
CA VAL A 377 17.83 7.98 32.46
C VAL A 377 18.00 6.89 33.52
N SER A 378 17.05 5.95 33.62
CA SER A 378 17.18 4.80 34.53
C SER A 378 18.33 3.89 34.12
N ASP A 379 18.51 3.65 32.82
CA ASP A 379 19.59 2.80 32.33
C ASP A 379 20.94 3.51 32.39
N GLU A 380 20.97 4.82 32.13
CA GLU A 380 22.15 5.66 32.21
C GLU A 380 22.74 5.75 33.63
N ARG A 381 21.89 5.64 34.66
CA ARG A 381 22.33 5.56 36.07
C ARG A 381 23.04 4.25 36.41
N MET A 382 22.97 3.22 35.56
CA MET A 382 23.71 1.97 35.79
C MET A 382 25.20 2.17 35.51
N THR A 383 26.03 1.53 36.33
CA THR A 383 27.48 1.52 36.14
C THR A 383 27.86 0.59 34.98
N ILE A 384 29.02 0.82 34.34
CA ILE A 384 29.50 -0.01 33.22
C ILE A 384 29.53 -1.52 33.56
N PRO A 385 29.99 -1.95 34.76
CA PRO A 385 29.93 -3.36 35.15
C PRO A 385 28.50 -3.92 35.19
N ALA A 386 27.53 -3.14 35.68
CA ALA A 386 26.13 -3.53 35.72
C ALA A 386 25.53 -3.63 34.30
N LEU A 387 25.84 -2.68 33.42
CA LEU A 387 25.44 -2.71 32.00
C LEU A 387 25.99 -3.94 31.28
N LYS A 388 27.26 -4.30 31.52
CA LYS A 388 27.88 -5.53 30.97
C LYS A 388 27.25 -6.80 31.53
N ALA A 389 26.89 -6.83 32.82
CA ALA A 389 26.16 -7.94 33.41
C ALA A 389 24.77 -8.11 32.77
N ARG A 390 24.06 -6.99 32.55
CA ARG A 390 22.76 -6.97 31.89
C ARG A 390 22.84 -7.41 30.43
N CYS A 391 23.85 -6.97 29.69
CA CYS A 391 24.09 -7.46 28.31
C CYS A 391 24.36 -8.97 28.27
N ARG A 392 25.10 -9.52 29.24
CA ARG A 392 25.31 -10.98 29.38
C ARG A 392 24.01 -11.73 29.63
N GLU A 393 23.18 -11.26 30.56
CA GLU A 393 21.88 -11.85 30.87
C GLU A 393 20.97 -11.90 29.63
N ILE A 394 21.07 -10.89 28.78
CA ILE A 394 20.27 -10.73 27.56
C ILE A 394 20.89 -11.48 26.35
N GLY A 395 22.11 -12.02 26.48
CA GLY A 395 22.82 -12.69 25.37
C GLY A 395 23.34 -11.73 24.30
N ARG A 396 23.69 -10.49 24.67
CA ARG A 396 24.29 -9.48 23.78
C ARG A 396 25.79 -9.28 24.09
N PRO A 397 26.62 -8.87 23.10
CA PRO A 397 28.03 -8.60 23.31
C PRO A 397 28.29 -7.53 24.40
N THR A 398 29.33 -7.72 25.21
CA THR A 398 29.69 -6.84 26.36
C THR A 398 30.80 -5.83 26.10
N GLY A 399 31.44 -5.87 24.93
CA GLY A 399 32.49 -4.90 24.54
C GLY A 399 31.92 -3.59 24.00
N GLY A 400 32.56 -2.45 24.27
CA GLY A 400 32.18 -1.15 23.73
C GLY A 400 32.09 -0.03 24.77
N THR A 401 31.73 1.16 24.31
CA THR A 401 31.44 2.34 25.14
C THR A 401 30.14 2.15 25.94
N LYS A 402 29.92 3.00 26.96
CA LYS A 402 28.71 2.96 27.78
C LYS A 402 27.45 3.08 26.92
N ASP A 403 27.47 3.96 25.93
CA ASP A 403 26.31 4.25 25.07
C ASP A 403 25.98 3.07 24.15
N MET A 404 26.99 2.35 23.65
CA MET A 404 26.77 1.11 22.91
C MET A 404 26.07 0.04 23.76
N LEU A 405 26.42 -0.06 25.05
CA LEU A 405 25.77 -1.00 25.96
C LEU A 405 24.33 -0.58 26.26
N LEU A 406 24.07 0.71 26.47
CA LEU A 406 22.73 1.27 26.65
C LEU A 406 21.85 0.98 25.42
N TYR A 407 22.37 1.27 24.21
CA TYR A 407 21.68 1.03 22.96
C TYR A 407 21.32 -0.45 22.77
N ARG A 408 22.24 -1.38 23.06
CA ARG A 408 21.98 -2.83 22.92
C ARG A 408 20.89 -3.34 23.88
N ILE A 409 20.84 -2.79 25.10
CA ILE A 409 19.77 -3.10 26.05
C ILE A 409 18.44 -2.56 25.53
N ALA A 410 18.44 -1.31 25.04
CA ALA A 410 17.25 -0.67 24.49
C ALA A 410 16.70 -1.39 23.25
N ASP A 411 17.56 -1.74 22.28
CA ASP A 411 17.20 -2.52 21.09
C ASP A 411 16.62 -3.89 21.45
N HIS A 412 17.25 -4.62 22.39
CA HIS A 412 16.71 -5.92 22.79
C HIS A 412 15.32 -5.79 23.44
N GLU A 413 15.13 -4.79 24.31
CA GLU A 413 13.82 -4.54 24.90
C GLU A 413 12.79 -4.18 23.83
N ALA A 414 13.11 -3.28 22.88
CA ALA A 414 12.22 -2.94 21.77
C ALA A 414 11.82 -4.17 20.94
N ARG A 415 12.77 -5.02 20.56
CA ARG A 415 12.53 -6.26 19.80
C ARG A 415 11.74 -7.32 20.59
N SER A 416 11.93 -7.39 21.90
CA SER A 416 11.21 -8.35 22.75
C SER A 416 9.71 -8.05 22.82
N TYR A 417 9.34 -6.77 22.74
CA TYR A 417 7.95 -6.30 22.79
C TYR A 417 7.30 -6.14 21.41
N SER A 418 8.05 -6.12 20.31
CA SER A 418 7.46 -6.09 18.95
C SER A 418 6.89 -7.45 18.49
N LYS A 419 7.51 -8.57 18.89
CA LYS A 419 7.08 -9.93 18.50
C LYS A 419 5.65 -10.30 18.93
N PRO A 420 5.16 -9.92 20.13
CA PRO A 420 3.77 -10.12 20.52
C PRO A 420 2.75 -9.37 19.67
N ILE A 421 3.08 -8.19 19.16
CA ILE A 421 2.19 -7.40 18.29
C ILE A 421 1.99 -8.12 16.97
N GLU A 422 3.07 -8.67 16.39
CA GLU A 422 2.99 -9.42 15.15
C GLU A 422 2.14 -10.69 15.31
N LYS A 423 2.27 -11.40 16.44
CA LYS A 423 1.39 -12.54 16.78
C LYS A 423 -0.07 -12.11 16.96
N ARG A 424 -0.33 -10.98 17.64
CA ARG A 424 -1.69 -10.43 17.81
C ARG A 424 -2.30 -10.01 16.47
N ARG A 425 -1.49 -9.41 15.58
CA ARG A 425 -1.90 -9.02 14.23
C ARG A 425 -2.22 -10.24 13.36
N LYS A 426 -1.38 -11.28 13.38
CA LYS A 426 -1.65 -12.57 12.72
C LYS A 426 -2.93 -13.23 13.27
N LYS A 427 -3.16 -13.18 14.59
CA LYS A 427 -4.39 -13.69 15.20
C LYS A 427 -5.64 -12.87 14.80
N ALA A 428 -5.51 -11.55 14.69
CA ALA A 428 -6.59 -10.67 14.25
C ALA A 428 -6.93 -10.88 12.76
N LEU A 429 -5.91 -11.02 11.90
CA LEU A 429 -6.06 -11.38 10.49
C LEU A 429 -6.76 -12.74 10.33
N SER A 430 -6.28 -13.77 11.03
CA SER A 430 -6.93 -15.09 11.02
C SER A 430 -8.37 -15.06 11.52
N LYS A 431 -8.71 -14.20 12.49
CA LYS A 431 -10.10 -14.02 12.94
C LYS A 431 -10.95 -13.33 11.88
N ALA A 432 -10.40 -12.33 11.17
CA ALA A 432 -11.10 -11.64 10.09
C ALA A 432 -11.33 -12.56 8.88
N GLU A 433 -10.32 -13.35 8.49
CA GLU A 433 -10.45 -14.36 7.43
C GLU A 433 -11.53 -15.40 7.75
N LYS A 434 -11.59 -15.88 9.01
CA LYS A 434 -12.65 -16.81 9.44
C LYS A 434 -14.05 -16.18 9.40
N ALA A 435 -14.17 -14.89 9.76
CA ALA A 435 -15.45 -14.19 9.68
C ALA A 435 -15.90 -14.02 8.23
N GLN A 436 -14.97 -13.69 7.33
CA GLN A 436 -15.26 -13.54 5.91
C GLN A 436 -15.64 -14.88 5.26
N ALA A 437 -14.92 -15.95 5.60
CA ALA A 437 -15.28 -17.30 5.14
C ALA A 437 -16.69 -17.73 5.62
N GLN A 438 -17.09 -17.32 6.82
CA GLN A 438 -18.45 -17.56 7.32
C GLN A 438 -19.49 -16.75 6.53
N GLU A 439 -19.24 -15.47 6.25
CA GLU A 439 -20.13 -14.64 5.41
C GLU A 439 -20.27 -15.22 3.99
N ASP A 440 -19.17 -15.67 3.38
CA ASP A 440 -19.19 -16.28 2.06
C ASP A 440 -19.97 -17.61 2.05
N GLN A 441 -19.87 -18.40 3.12
CA GLN A 441 -20.65 -19.62 3.28
C GLN A 441 -22.15 -19.36 3.49
N GLU A 442 -22.51 -18.33 4.26
CA GLU A 442 -23.90 -17.89 4.42
C GLU A 442 -24.50 -17.40 3.09
N LEU A 443 -23.71 -16.68 2.28
CA LEU A 443 -24.08 -16.27 0.93
C LEU A 443 -24.30 -17.48 0.01
N HIS A 444 -23.39 -18.45 0.04
CA HIS A 444 -23.50 -19.67 -0.75
C HIS A 444 -24.76 -20.48 -0.41
N ASP A 445 -25.05 -20.66 0.88
CA ASP A 445 -26.27 -21.32 1.36
C ASP A 445 -27.54 -20.55 0.94
N MET A 446 -27.48 -19.21 0.92
CA MET A 446 -28.58 -18.37 0.46
C MET A 446 -28.84 -18.56 -1.04
N PHE A 447 -27.79 -18.64 -1.87
CA PHE A 447 -27.92 -18.94 -3.29
C PHE A 447 -28.55 -20.30 -3.54
N HIS A 448 -28.16 -21.33 -2.81
CA HIS A 448 -28.78 -22.66 -2.93
C HIS A 448 -30.27 -22.66 -2.56
N LYS A 449 -30.66 -21.90 -1.53
CA LYS A 449 -32.08 -21.76 -1.16
C LYS A 449 -32.90 -21.04 -2.23
N ILE A 450 -32.33 -20.04 -2.90
CA ILE A 450 -33.01 -19.34 -3.98
C ILE A 450 -33.22 -20.26 -5.18
N ASN A 451 -32.23 -21.08 -5.54
CA ASN A 451 -32.34 -22.01 -6.68
C ASN A 451 -33.25 -23.22 -6.40
N ALA A 452 -33.61 -23.48 -5.14
CA ALA A 452 -34.52 -24.55 -4.76
C ALA A 452 -36.01 -24.15 -4.77
N ILE A 453 -36.30 -22.84 -4.91
CA ILE A 453 -37.64 -22.26 -5.07
C ILE A 453 -37.88 -22.05 -6.56
#